data_AF-A0A438DM14-F1
#
_entry.id   AF-A0A438DM14-F1
#
_cell.length_a   1.000
_cell.length_b   1.000
_cell.length_c   1.000
_cell.angle_alpha   90.00
_cell.angle_beta   90.00
_cell.angle_gamma   90.00
#
_symmetry.space_group_name_H-M   'P 1'
#
loop_
_entity.id
_entity.type
_entity.pdbx_description
1 polymer ?
#
loop_
_entity_poly.entity_id
_entity_poly.type
_entity_poly.pdbx_seq_one_letter_code
_entity_poly.pdbx_strand_id
1 'polypeptide(L)'
;MEENLVHNESVEEEEEEYVLLNLDEVRGQVDIPPNAPYVLSGLDTPNPILVIGDSLKLIGEYEETIGTCLVFSEGQATPVVHEETGPSEANLFQAHS
;
A
#
# COMPACT_ATOMS: atom_id res chain seq x y z
N MET A 1 7.35 25.44 -44.24
CA MET A 1 7.63 24.52 -43.14
C MET A 1 6.35 24.49 -42.33
N GLU A 2 5.63 23.37 -42.37
CA GLU A 2 4.35 23.20 -41.68
C GLU A 2 4.61 23.07 -40.17
N GLU A 3 3.90 23.86 -39.37
CA GLU A 3 3.90 23.78 -37.92
C GLU A 3 3.05 22.57 -37.51
N ASN A 4 3.71 21.51 -37.06
CA ASN A 4 3.04 20.32 -36.58
C ASN A 4 2.51 20.60 -35.17
N LEU A 5 1.17 20.63 -35.02
CA LEU A 5 0.50 20.60 -33.74
C LEU A 5 0.90 19.32 -33.02
N VAL A 6 1.71 19.45 -31.96
CA VAL A 6 1.97 18.34 -31.04
C VAL A 6 0.67 18.10 -30.29
N HIS A 7 -0.04 17.05 -30.70
CA HIS A 7 -1.19 16.50 -30.01
C HIS A 7 -0.70 16.01 -28.64
N ASN A 8 -0.96 16.78 -27.59
CA ASN A 8 -0.70 16.38 -26.22
C ASN A 8 -1.77 15.35 -25.82
N GLU A 9 -1.55 14.09 -26.21
CA GLU A 9 -2.30 12.95 -25.70
C GLU A 9 -2.02 12.85 -24.20
N SER A 10 -2.91 13.44 -23.40
CA SER A 10 -2.99 13.22 -21.96
C SER A 10 -3.33 11.74 -21.74
N VAL A 11 -2.32 10.92 -21.48
CA VAL A 11 -2.50 9.61 -20.89
C VAL A 11 -3.13 9.86 -19.52
N GLU A 12 -4.42 9.56 -19.38
CA GLU A 12 -5.09 9.54 -18.07
C GLU A 12 -4.40 8.45 -17.25
N GLU A 13 -3.53 8.85 -16.32
CA GLU A 13 -2.98 7.94 -15.32
C GLU A 13 -4.15 7.40 -14.50
N GLU A 14 -4.38 6.08 -14.56
CA GLU A 14 -5.42 5.43 -13.75
C GLU A 14 -5.10 5.68 -12.26
N GLU A 15 -6.04 6.26 -11.53
CA GLU A 15 -5.89 6.46 -10.09
C GLU A 15 -5.93 5.10 -9.38
N GLU A 16 -4.78 4.69 -8.83
CA GLU A 16 -4.66 3.46 -8.03
C GLU A 16 -5.08 3.71 -6.57
N GLU A 17 -6.02 2.93 -6.07
CA GLU A 17 -6.43 2.95 -4.66
C GLU A 17 -5.89 1.71 -3.93
N TYR A 18 -5.35 1.93 -2.72
CA TYR A 18 -4.77 0.87 -1.90
C TYR A 18 -5.56 0.73 -0.59
N VAL A 19 -5.95 -0.50 -0.26
CA VAL A 19 -6.59 -0.86 1.02
C VAL A 19 -5.71 -1.80 1.82
N LEU A 20 -5.64 -1.58 3.13
CA LEU A 20 -4.90 -2.46 4.04
C LEU A 20 -5.84 -3.56 4.56
N LEU A 21 -5.50 -4.82 4.30
CA LEU A 21 -6.21 -5.96 4.86
C LEU A 21 -5.53 -6.43 6.14
N ASN A 22 -6.17 -6.22 7.28
CA ASN A 22 -5.71 -6.76 8.56
C ASN A 22 -6.28 -8.17 8.78
N LEU A 23 -5.40 -9.17 8.96
CA LEU A 23 -5.77 -10.57 9.20
C LEU A 23 -5.39 -11.04 10.62
N ASP A 24 -5.02 -10.13 11.52
CA ASP A 24 -4.55 -10.50 12.85
C ASP A 24 -5.61 -11.22 13.70
N GLU A 25 -6.90 -10.92 13.53
CA GLU A 25 -7.97 -11.56 14.29
C GLU A 25 -8.14 -13.05 13.99
N VAL A 26 -7.82 -13.45 12.75
CA VAL A 26 -7.91 -14.86 12.31
C VAL A 26 -6.58 -15.59 12.43
N ARG A 27 -5.53 -14.89 12.87
CA ARG A 27 -4.19 -15.46 13.05
C ARG A 27 -4.22 -16.60 14.07
N GLY A 28 -3.67 -17.74 13.70
CA GLY A 28 -3.62 -18.94 14.54
C GLY A 28 -4.91 -19.76 14.56
N GLN A 29 -6.01 -19.24 14.02
CA GLN A 29 -7.23 -20.00 13.74
C GLN A 29 -7.17 -20.61 12.35
N VAL A 30 -6.48 -19.93 11.43
CA VAL A 30 -6.35 -20.33 10.04
C VAL A 30 -4.90 -20.24 9.61
N ASP A 31 -4.46 -21.23 8.82
CA ASP A 31 -3.17 -21.25 8.16
C ASP A 31 -3.38 -20.93 6.67
N ILE A 32 -2.77 -19.84 6.21
CA ILE A 32 -2.88 -19.39 4.81
C ILE A 32 -1.56 -19.70 4.13
N PRO A 33 -1.52 -20.68 3.20
CA PRO A 33 -0.27 -21.04 2.55
C PRO A 33 0.23 -19.91 1.64
N PRO A 34 1.55 -19.77 1.46
CA PRO A 34 2.11 -18.81 0.52
C PRO A 34 1.53 -18.99 -0.89
N ASN A 35 1.21 -17.89 -1.57
CA ASN A 35 0.62 -17.88 -2.91
C ASN A 35 -0.73 -18.59 -3.04
N ALA A 36 -1.47 -18.76 -1.94
CA ALA A 36 -2.85 -19.23 -2.01
C ALA A 36 -3.66 -18.33 -2.95
N PRO A 37 -4.42 -18.89 -3.90
CA PRO A 37 -5.30 -18.09 -4.75
C PRO A 37 -6.37 -17.45 -3.88
N TYR A 38 -6.81 -16.25 -4.24
CA TYR A 38 -7.87 -15.56 -3.51
C TYR A 38 -8.78 -14.77 -4.44
N VAL A 39 -10.00 -14.51 -3.94
CA VAL A 39 -10.97 -13.60 -4.54
C VAL A 39 -11.43 -12.62 -3.47
N LEU A 40 -11.19 -11.34 -3.69
CA LEU A 40 -11.75 -10.24 -2.90
C LEU A 40 -12.93 -9.64 -3.67
N SER A 41 -14.08 -9.53 -3.02
CA SER A 41 -15.32 -9.07 -3.64
C SER A 41 -16.16 -8.22 -2.70
N GLY A 42 -17.07 -7.42 -3.26
CA GLY A 42 -17.99 -6.60 -2.47
C GLY A 42 -17.31 -5.44 -1.75
N LEU A 43 -16.23 -4.88 -2.31
CA LEU A 43 -15.56 -3.69 -1.76
C LEU A 43 -16.45 -2.43 -1.78
N ASP A 44 -17.56 -2.48 -2.49
CA ASP A 44 -18.63 -1.49 -2.57
C ASP A 44 -19.77 -1.75 -1.56
N THR A 45 -19.64 -2.80 -0.74
CA THR A 45 -20.64 -3.19 0.27
C THR A 45 -20.09 -2.95 1.67
N PRO A 46 -20.91 -2.82 2.72
CA PRO A 46 -20.43 -2.64 4.09
C PRO A 46 -19.57 -3.80 4.62
N ASN A 47 -19.70 -5.00 4.04
CA ASN A 47 -19.04 -6.22 4.49
C ASN A 47 -18.41 -6.96 3.30
N PRO A 48 -17.16 -6.63 2.94
CA PRO A 48 -16.48 -7.28 1.83
C PRO A 48 -16.21 -8.75 2.15
N ILE A 49 -16.08 -9.56 1.12
CA ILE A 49 -15.85 -11.00 1.25
C ILE A 49 -14.49 -11.34 0.64
N LEU A 50 -13.64 -11.95 1.46
CA LEU A 50 -12.37 -12.53 1.03
C LEU A 50 -12.48 -14.06 1.06
N VAL A 51 -12.34 -14.69 -0.10
CA VAL A 51 -12.23 -16.15 -0.23
C VAL A 51 -10.77 -16.50 -0.54
N ILE A 52 -10.16 -17.37 0.27
CA ILE A 52 -8.77 -17.83 0.08
C ILE A 52 -8.78 -19.35 -0.13
N GLY A 53 -8.14 -19.81 -1.20
CA GLY A 53 -8.20 -21.21 -1.63
C GLY A 53 -9.63 -21.65 -1.94
N ASP A 54 -9.94 -22.92 -1.64
CA ASP A 54 -11.23 -23.53 -1.96
C ASP A 54 -12.25 -23.46 -0.80
N SER A 55 -11.83 -23.07 0.41
CA SER A 55 -12.64 -23.31 1.60
C SER A 55 -12.64 -22.20 2.65
N LEU A 56 -11.66 -21.29 2.65
CA LEU A 56 -11.64 -20.21 3.64
C LEU A 56 -12.44 -19.03 3.13
N LYS A 57 -13.52 -18.69 3.84
CA LYS A 57 -14.32 -17.48 3.59
C LYS A 57 -14.27 -16.58 4.81
N LEU A 58 -13.78 -15.36 4.63
CA LEU A 58 -13.73 -14.30 5.63
C LEU A 58 -14.73 -13.20 5.23
N ILE A 59 -15.42 -12.65 6.23
CA ILE A 59 -16.31 -11.50 6.08
C ILE A 59 -15.60 -10.34 6.76
N GLY A 60 -15.29 -9.31 5.98
CA GLY A 60 -14.58 -8.13 6.44
C GLY A 60 -15.51 -7.05 6.98
N GLU A 61 -14.89 -6.10 7.66
CA GLU A 61 -15.48 -4.85 8.13
C GLU A 61 -14.48 -3.73 7.82
N TYR A 62 -14.97 -2.52 7.55
CA TYR A 62 -14.10 -1.36 7.35
C TYR A 62 -13.81 -0.71 8.70
N GLU A 63 -12.53 -0.41 8.94
CA GLU A 63 -12.08 0.33 10.11
C GLU A 63 -11.39 1.62 9.67
N GLU A 64 -11.88 2.77 10.14
CA GLU A 64 -11.25 4.06 9.88
C GLU A 64 -10.06 4.24 10.83
N THR A 65 -8.84 4.19 10.28
CA THR A 65 -7.61 4.36 11.05
C THR A 65 -7.20 5.83 11.14
N ILE A 66 -6.68 6.26 12.29
CA ILE A 66 -6.08 7.60 12.42
C ILE A 66 -4.65 7.58 11.87
N GLY A 67 -4.35 8.50 10.94
CA GLY A 67 -3.00 8.70 10.41
C GLY A 67 -2.86 8.23 8.96
N THR A 68 -1.64 7.85 8.57
CA THR A 68 -1.32 7.42 7.20
C THR A 68 -0.46 6.16 7.25
N CYS A 69 -0.89 5.10 6.56
CA CYS A 69 -0.10 3.89 6.39
C CYS A 69 0.91 4.07 5.26
N LEU A 70 2.20 3.91 5.56
CA LEU A 70 3.28 3.94 4.56
C LEU A 70 3.69 2.50 4.25
N VAL A 71 3.46 2.06 3.01
CA VAL A 71 3.83 0.71 2.54
C VAL A 71 5.04 0.83 1.64
N PHE A 72 6.11 0.13 1.99
CA PHE A 72 7.35 0.08 1.19
C PHE A 72 7.44 -1.29 0.53
N SER A 73 7.55 -1.31 -0.80
CA SER A 73 7.87 -2.51 -1.56
C SER A 73 9.38 -2.61 -1.75
N GLU A 74 9.94 -3.81 -1.56
CA GLU A 74 11.33 -4.07 -1.93
C GLU A 74 11.41 -4.14 -3.46
N GLY A 75 11.74 -3.02 -4.10
CA GLY A 75 12.13 -3.01 -5.51
C GLY A 75 13.53 -3.59 -5.70
N GLN A 76 13.83 -4.13 -6.89
CA GLN A 76 15.21 -4.42 -7.32
C GLN A 76 16.03 -3.13 -7.59
N ALA A 77 15.74 -2.05 -6.87
CA ALA A 77 16.51 -0.83 -6.98
C ALA A 77 17.80 -1.01 -6.19
N THR A 78 18.94 -0.77 -6.84
CA THR A 78 20.22 -0.61 -6.14
C THR A 78 20.06 0.46 -5.05
N PRO A 79 20.51 0.22 -3.81
CA PRO A 79 20.35 1.18 -2.73
C PRO A 79 20.89 2.55 -3.17
N VAL A 80 20.01 3.53 -3.24
CA VAL A 80 20.38 4.91 -3.55
C VAL A 80 20.97 5.48 -2.27
N VAL A 81 22.30 5.61 -2.23
CA VAL A 81 22.96 6.41 -1.20
C VAL A 81 22.58 7.85 -1.49
N HIS A 82 21.64 8.39 -0.73
CA HIS A 82 21.44 9.82 -0.70
C HIS A 82 22.70 10.46 -0.09
N GLU A 83 23.34 11.37 -0.82
CA GLU A 83 24.34 12.24 -0.20
C GLU A 83 23.64 12.98 0.94
N GLU A 84 24.12 12.79 2.17
CA GLU A 84 23.65 13.49 3.35
C GLU A 84 23.59 14.98 3.03
N THR A 85 22.39 15.57 2.99
CA THR A 85 22.25 17.02 2.82
C THR A 85 22.74 17.69 4.10
N GLY A 86 24.04 17.93 4.16
CA GLY A 86 24.71 18.70 5.19
C GLY A 86 24.89 17.97 6.53
N PRO A 87 25.85 18.40 7.36
CA PRO A 87 26.19 17.71 8.58
C PRO A 87 25.00 17.61 9.53
N SER A 88 24.77 16.39 10.03
CA SER A 88 23.79 15.98 11.05
C SER A 88 23.77 16.78 12.39
N GLU A 89 24.48 17.91 12.49
CA GLU A 89 24.64 18.71 13.70
C GLU A 89 23.45 19.63 14.02
N ALA A 90 22.44 19.72 13.15
CA ALA A 90 21.28 20.60 13.36
C ALA A 90 20.21 20.04 14.35
N ASN A 91 20.31 18.79 14.79
CA ASN A 91 19.39 18.17 15.77
C ASN A 91 19.92 18.23 17.22
N LEU A 92 20.49 19.37 17.60
CA LEU A 92 20.75 19.69 19.01
C LEU A 92 19.44 20.09 19.69
N PHE A 93 18.58 19.11 19.98
CA PHE A 93 17.58 19.29 21.02
C PHE A 93 18.36 19.47 22.33
N GLN A 94 18.45 20.72 22.81
CA GLN A 94 18.97 21.02 24.14
C GLN A 94 18.12 20.25 25.15
N ALA A 95 18.66 19.16 25.67
CA ALA A 95 18.16 18.56 26.89
C ALA A 95 18.32 19.60 28.00
N HIS A 96 17.22 20.25 28.35
CA HIS A 96 17.18 21.16 29.48
C HIS A 96 17.14 20.35 30.79
N SER A 97 18.00 20.80 31.70
CA SER A 97 18.09 20.55 33.15
C SER A 97 19.05 19.47 33.60
#